data_AF-A0A0C1XTR4-F1
#
_entry.id   AF-A0A0C1XTR4-F1
#
_cell.length_a   1.000
_cell.length_b   1.000
_cell.length_c   1.000
_cell.angle_alpha   90.00
_cell.angle_beta   90.00
_cell.angle_gamma   90.00
#
_symmetry.space_group_name_H-M   'P 1'
#
loop_
_entity.id
_entity.type
_entity.pdbx_description
1 polymer ?
#
loop_
_entity_poly.entity_id
_entity_poly.type
_entity_poly.pdbx_seq_one_letter_code
_entity_poly.pdbx_strand_id
1 'polypeptide(L)'
;MSTLPDFSLSWKWQEPPTTAGGELAATWADLEMSIGSLPPLTVVEDPEAGTVRPYITGSLYPLAEWIAFNWWSLLADARPGTQISQLRFAYRNGVGDARGSWWVRSRRHILRAACDGFRWPDVLFVPEGSQTRVVWMPDGGPDPRGGTRFLTRGNAVVGSDALAESLGSFVDAVLGRLTERDVTGTPLQEEWTAIRATGEEEAEFCRSAARLGLDPYTESAPYAADIVRAARELPETMGLDFFNSVAPDRITDQLGWIERAREVAGTAPAGRPADATVAALRAACADVRQAFYDPGRLENPWHLGYELAHRVRAWAGVPDTDRFETDTLLTYYTEQTPYIDRGLVAYGSRDAGPGPVVVSSRRYTERPRRFLEARALCHFLFDADEDFLIVASHTRRQHLARGFALELLAPAQGIARLLGRPDGLVTAEDVEQIAEDYGAGTIVVEHQLDNRVLAQDFPFEPATPSVRHLTRYPRGATG
;
A
#
# COMPACT_ATOMS: atom_id res chain seq x y z
N MET A 1 -24.29 -2.33 -0.42
CA MET A 1 -22.97 -2.61 0.15
C MET A 1 -22.25 -3.50 -0.84
N SER A 2 -21.23 -3.01 -1.53
CA SER A 2 -20.41 -3.89 -2.36
C SER A 2 -19.51 -4.67 -1.43
N THR A 3 -19.53 -6.00 -1.47
CA THR A 3 -18.52 -6.82 -0.81
C THR A 3 -17.22 -6.75 -1.63
N LEU A 4 -16.06 -6.92 -0.99
CA LEU A 4 -14.81 -7.10 -1.74
C LEU A 4 -14.94 -8.38 -2.60
N PRO A 5 -14.39 -8.41 -3.83
CA PRO A 5 -14.36 -9.64 -4.61
C PRO A 5 -13.47 -10.67 -3.92
N ASP A 6 -13.89 -11.92 -3.96
CA ASP A 6 -13.12 -13.01 -3.37
C ASP A 6 -12.02 -13.46 -4.33
N PHE A 7 -10.83 -13.69 -3.79
CA PHE A 7 -9.76 -14.41 -4.48
C PHE A 7 -9.96 -15.92 -4.29
N SER A 8 -10.02 -16.67 -5.38
CA SER A 8 -10.30 -18.10 -5.36
C SER A 8 -9.28 -18.90 -6.16
N LEU A 9 -8.96 -20.07 -5.62
CA LEU A 9 -8.16 -21.11 -6.24
C LEU A 9 -9.07 -22.31 -6.45
N SER A 10 -9.22 -22.77 -7.68
CA SER A 10 -9.98 -23.97 -7.98
C SER A 10 -9.12 -24.93 -8.79
N TRP A 11 -9.15 -26.22 -8.46
CA TRP A 11 -8.30 -27.19 -9.11
C TRP A 11 -9.00 -28.53 -9.33
N LYS A 12 -8.46 -29.28 -10.29
CA LYS A 12 -8.88 -30.64 -10.59
C LYS A 12 -7.64 -31.52 -10.67
N TRP A 13 -7.53 -32.51 -9.79
CA TRP A 13 -6.43 -33.48 -9.82
C TRP A 13 -6.43 -34.27 -11.13
N GLN A 14 -5.24 -34.46 -11.69
CA GLN A 14 -5.00 -35.13 -12.95
C GLN A 14 -3.96 -36.22 -12.78
N GLU A 15 -3.87 -37.13 -13.77
CA GLU A 15 -2.74 -38.06 -13.83
C GLU A 15 -1.46 -37.30 -14.26
N PRO A 16 -0.34 -37.52 -13.56
CA PRO A 16 0.92 -36.86 -13.89
C PRO A 16 1.52 -37.42 -15.18
N PRO A 17 2.38 -36.64 -15.87
CA PRO A 17 3.22 -37.18 -16.92
C PRO A 17 4.19 -38.21 -16.33
N THR A 18 4.60 -39.18 -17.13
CA THR A 18 5.53 -40.25 -16.71
C THR A 18 6.91 -39.73 -16.27
N THR A 19 7.23 -38.49 -16.59
CA THR A 19 8.47 -37.80 -16.22
C THR A 19 8.42 -37.12 -14.85
N ALA A 20 7.23 -36.95 -14.26
CA ALA A 20 7.10 -36.39 -12.92
C ALA A 20 7.29 -37.49 -11.86
N GLY A 21 8.02 -37.19 -10.79
CA GLY A 21 8.23 -38.08 -9.66
C GLY A 21 7.93 -37.41 -8.31
N GLY A 22 7.73 -38.23 -7.28
CA GLY A 22 7.55 -37.76 -5.90
C GLY A 22 6.41 -36.77 -5.74
N GLU A 23 6.70 -35.67 -5.07
CA GLU A 23 5.75 -34.58 -4.74
C GLU A 23 5.12 -33.99 -5.99
N LEU A 24 5.94 -33.78 -7.03
CA LEU A 24 5.51 -33.17 -8.27
C LEU A 24 4.45 -34.00 -8.98
N ALA A 25 4.60 -35.33 -8.96
CA ALA A 25 3.64 -36.26 -9.54
C ALA A 25 2.37 -36.39 -8.70
N ALA A 26 2.50 -36.40 -7.37
CA ALA A 26 1.38 -36.59 -6.45
C ALA A 26 0.33 -35.47 -6.54
N THR A 27 0.78 -34.25 -6.80
CA THR A 27 -0.05 -33.03 -6.77
C THR A 27 -0.28 -32.45 -8.16
N TRP A 28 -0.28 -33.28 -9.20
CA TRP A 28 -0.55 -32.85 -10.57
C TRP A 28 -2.02 -32.48 -10.76
N ALA A 29 -2.30 -31.30 -11.33
CA ALA A 29 -3.66 -30.78 -11.47
C ALA A 29 -3.80 -29.74 -12.59
N ASP A 30 -5.06 -29.49 -12.97
CA ASP A 30 -5.45 -28.24 -13.61
C ASP A 30 -5.80 -27.22 -12.51
N LEU A 31 -5.27 -26.00 -12.60
CA LEU A 31 -5.51 -24.90 -11.66
C LEU A 31 -6.07 -23.67 -12.37
N GLU A 32 -7.18 -23.15 -11.86
CA GLU A 32 -7.73 -21.84 -12.20
C GLU A 32 -7.63 -20.90 -11.00
N MET A 33 -7.17 -19.66 -11.24
CA MET A 33 -7.10 -18.58 -10.25
C MET A 33 -8.00 -17.43 -10.68
N SER A 34 -8.94 -17.01 -9.83
CA SER A 34 -9.99 -16.05 -10.19
C SER A 34 -10.25 -15.03 -9.08
N ILE A 35 -10.67 -13.80 -9.47
CA ILE A 35 -11.05 -12.72 -8.54
C ILE A 35 -12.48 -12.26 -8.85
N GLY A 36 -13.43 -12.58 -7.98
CA GLY A 36 -14.84 -12.26 -8.18
C GLY A 36 -15.33 -12.71 -9.57
N SER A 37 -15.92 -11.77 -10.32
CA SER A 37 -16.40 -12.00 -11.69
C SER A 37 -15.41 -11.56 -12.78
N LEU A 38 -14.17 -11.23 -12.44
CA LEU A 38 -13.16 -10.85 -13.41
C LEU A 38 -12.70 -12.08 -14.21
N PRO A 39 -12.21 -11.91 -15.45
CA PRO A 39 -11.58 -13.00 -16.19
C PRO A 39 -10.46 -13.66 -15.35
N PRO A 40 -10.32 -15.00 -15.38
CA PRO A 40 -9.30 -15.68 -14.60
C PRO A 40 -7.89 -15.15 -14.85
N LEU A 41 -7.08 -15.11 -13.77
CA LEU A 41 -5.68 -14.70 -13.84
C LEU A 41 -4.85 -15.73 -14.63
N THR A 42 -5.34 -16.96 -14.69
CA THR A 42 -4.73 -18.11 -15.38
C THR A 42 -5.24 -18.32 -16.81
N VAL A 43 -5.90 -17.34 -17.43
CA VAL A 43 -6.23 -17.45 -18.86
C VAL A 43 -4.94 -17.52 -19.68
N VAL A 44 -4.72 -18.67 -20.31
CA VAL A 44 -3.56 -18.95 -21.13
C VAL A 44 -3.94 -19.25 -22.57
N GLU A 45 -3.17 -18.70 -23.50
CA GLU A 45 -3.10 -19.15 -24.89
C GLU A 45 -2.05 -20.25 -24.98
N ASP A 46 -2.42 -21.39 -25.56
CA ASP A 46 -1.50 -22.43 -26.00
C ASP A 46 -1.27 -22.28 -27.50
N PRO A 47 -0.11 -21.75 -27.92
CA PRO A 47 0.17 -21.51 -29.34
C PRO A 47 0.28 -22.81 -30.15
N GLU A 48 0.68 -23.91 -29.52
CA GLU A 48 0.87 -25.20 -30.21
C GLU A 48 -0.48 -25.87 -30.46
N ALA A 49 -1.39 -25.79 -29.49
CA ALA A 49 -2.75 -26.31 -29.62
C ALA A 49 -3.72 -25.34 -30.32
N GLY A 50 -3.37 -24.05 -30.44
CA GLY A 50 -4.26 -23.00 -30.93
C GLY A 50 -5.49 -22.80 -30.04
N THR A 51 -5.37 -23.04 -28.74
CA THR A 51 -6.49 -22.99 -27.79
C THR A 51 -6.27 -21.93 -26.72
N VAL A 52 -7.38 -21.39 -26.20
CA VAL A 52 -7.39 -20.52 -25.02
C VAL A 52 -8.14 -21.25 -23.92
N ARG A 53 -7.55 -21.35 -22.73
CA ARG A 53 -8.16 -22.01 -21.56
C ARG A 53 -7.99 -21.17 -20.30
N PRO A 54 -8.91 -21.27 -19.33
CA PRO A 54 -8.85 -20.47 -18.10
C PRO A 54 -7.92 -21.03 -17.02
N TYR A 55 -7.30 -22.19 -17.25
CA TYR A 55 -6.49 -22.90 -16.28
C TYR A 55 -5.09 -23.23 -16.81
N ILE A 56 -4.15 -23.45 -15.89
CA ILE A 56 -2.83 -24.03 -16.16
C ILE A 56 -2.77 -25.46 -15.65
N THR A 57 -1.99 -26.31 -16.32
CA THR A 57 -1.79 -27.71 -15.91
C THR A 57 -0.36 -27.89 -15.41
N GLY A 58 -0.20 -28.47 -14.23
CA GLY A 58 1.11 -28.70 -13.63
C GLY A 58 1.03 -29.23 -12.20
N SER A 59 2.18 -29.33 -11.54
CA SER A 59 2.22 -29.65 -10.12
C SER A 59 1.84 -28.44 -9.29
N LEU A 60 0.94 -28.65 -8.33
CA LEU A 60 0.56 -27.62 -7.35
C LEU A 60 1.55 -27.51 -6.18
N TYR A 61 2.46 -28.48 -6.03
CA TYR A 61 3.40 -28.52 -4.91
C TYR A 61 4.28 -27.26 -4.81
N PRO A 62 4.95 -26.79 -5.89
CA PRO A 62 5.82 -25.62 -5.82
C PRO A 62 5.07 -24.33 -5.45
N LEU A 63 3.80 -24.23 -5.84
CA LEU A 63 2.96 -23.10 -5.44
C LEU A 63 2.61 -23.17 -3.96
N ALA A 64 2.23 -24.35 -3.45
CA ALA A 64 1.92 -24.51 -2.03
C ALA A 64 3.15 -24.25 -1.16
N GLU A 65 4.32 -24.75 -1.58
CA GLU A 65 5.61 -24.46 -0.94
C GLU A 65 5.90 -22.96 -0.93
N TRP A 66 5.80 -22.29 -2.08
CA TRP A 66 6.00 -20.85 -2.13
C TRP A 66 5.02 -20.08 -1.23
N ILE A 67 3.75 -20.49 -1.13
CA ILE A 67 2.78 -19.86 -0.22
C ILE A 67 3.23 -20.03 1.24
N ALA A 68 3.60 -21.24 1.66
CA ALA A 68 4.01 -21.53 3.03
C ALA A 68 5.27 -20.73 3.42
N PHE A 69 6.33 -20.83 2.61
CA PHE A 69 7.60 -20.13 2.88
C PHE A 69 7.50 -18.60 2.84
N ASN A 70 6.46 -18.05 2.20
CA ASN A 70 6.25 -16.60 2.12
C ASN A 70 5.03 -16.13 2.91
N TRP A 71 4.44 -16.99 3.75
CA TRP A 71 3.15 -16.76 4.41
C TRP A 71 3.07 -15.40 5.09
N TRP A 72 4.01 -15.11 5.99
CA TRP A 72 4.01 -13.86 6.76
C TRP A 72 4.23 -12.62 5.87
N SER A 73 5.09 -12.71 4.86
CA SER A 73 5.31 -11.62 3.90
C SER A 73 4.07 -11.32 3.08
N LEU A 74 3.38 -12.36 2.58
CA LEU A 74 2.14 -12.22 1.80
C LEU A 74 1.02 -11.55 2.60
N LEU A 75 1.02 -11.71 3.93
CA LEU A 75 -0.01 -11.16 4.81
C LEU A 75 0.34 -9.78 5.39
N ALA A 76 1.62 -9.43 5.54
CA ALA A 76 2.01 -8.26 6.32
C ALA A 76 3.01 -7.29 5.66
N ASP A 77 3.83 -7.71 4.70
CA ASP A 77 4.87 -6.84 4.11
C ASP A 77 4.30 -5.89 3.03
N ALA A 78 4.04 -4.63 3.41
CA ALA A 78 3.51 -3.62 2.50
C ALA A 78 4.59 -2.88 1.68
N ARG A 79 5.88 -3.16 1.90
CA ARG A 79 7.01 -2.43 1.28
C ARG A 79 7.04 -2.50 -0.24
N PRO A 80 6.70 -3.63 -0.90
CA PRO A 80 6.63 -3.71 -2.36
C PRO A 80 5.70 -2.65 -2.97
N GLY A 81 4.71 -2.18 -2.20
CA GLY A 81 3.77 -1.13 -2.60
C GLY A 81 4.45 0.16 -3.07
N THR A 82 5.60 0.52 -2.48
CA THR A 82 6.36 1.74 -2.81
C THR A 82 6.99 1.73 -4.20
N GLN A 83 7.16 0.55 -4.80
CA GLN A 83 7.94 0.35 -6.01
C GLN A 83 7.20 -0.53 -7.03
N ILE A 84 5.87 -0.63 -6.97
CA ILE A 84 5.06 -1.46 -7.89
C ILE A 84 5.43 -1.23 -9.36
N SER A 85 5.64 0.02 -9.79
CA SER A 85 6.05 0.32 -11.17
C SER A 85 7.46 -0.18 -11.51
N GLN A 86 8.40 -0.07 -10.57
CA GLN A 86 9.77 -0.55 -10.74
C GLN A 86 9.84 -2.08 -10.69
N LEU A 87 9.02 -2.72 -9.86
CA LEU A 87 8.85 -4.17 -9.78
C LEU A 87 8.37 -4.72 -11.13
N ARG A 88 7.31 -4.12 -11.69
CA ARG A 88 6.79 -4.46 -13.03
C ARG A 88 7.86 -4.33 -14.11
N PHE A 89 8.64 -3.24 -14.09
CA PHE A 89 9.71 -3.02 -15.07
C PHE A 89 10.86 -4.02 -14.93
N ALA A 90 11.31 -4.28 -13.71
CA ALA A 90 12.42 -5.19 -13.44
C ALA A 90 12.09 -6.63 -13.84
N TYR A 91 10.85 -7.07 -13.62
CA TYR A 91 10.42 -8.42 -13.96
C TYR A 91 10.32 -8.63 -15.46
N ARG A 92 9.69 -7.69 -16.19
CA ARG A 92 9.53 -7.75 -17.65
C ARG A 92 10.86 -7.80 -18.40
N ASN A 93 11.89 -7.14 -17.90
CA ASN A 93 13.17 -7.00 -18.59
C ASN A 93 14.24 -7.98 -18.10
N GLY A 94 13.87 -8.99 -17.30
CA GLY A 94 14.76 -10.10 -16.94
C GLY A 94 16.01 -9.64 -16.20
N VAL A 95 15.87 -8.73 -15.24
CA VAL A 95 17.02 -8.25 -14.47
C VAL A 95 17.30 -9.27 -13.37
N GLY A 96 18.39 -10.03 -13.51
CA GLY A 96 18.79 -11.06 -12.53
C GLY A 96 19.08 -10.49 -11.13
N ASP A 97 19.59 -11.33 -10.24
CA ASP A 97 19.82 -11.01 -8.81
C ASP A 97 20.80 -9.83 -8.55
N ALA A 98 21.38 -9.26 -9.61
CA ALA A 98 22.27 -8.11 -9.60
C ALA A 98 21.64 -6.78 -9.09
N ARG A 99 20.31 -6.70 -8.90
CA ARG A 99 19.64 -5.52 -8.30
C ARG A 99 19.69 -5.47 -6.76
N GLY A 100 20.37 -6.44 -6.12
CA GLY A 100 20.60 -6.43 -4.68
C GLY A 100 19.43 -6.98 -3.85
N SER A 101 19.55 -6.85 -2.52
CA SER A 101 18.68 -7.51 -1.53
C SER A 101 17.19 -7.15 -1.66
N TRP A 102 16.87 -5.94 -2.10
CA TRP A 102 15.48 -5.52 -2.32
C TRP A 102 14.76 -6.35 -3.41
N TRP A 103 15.46 -6.69 -4.49
CA TRP A 103 14.88 -7.50 -5.57
C TRP A 103 14.59 -8.92 -5.12
N VAL A 104 15.53 -9.52 -4.37
CA VAL A 104 15.37 -10.87 -3.80
C VAL A 104 14.16 -10.92 -2.87
N ARG A 105 13.98 -9.93 -2.00
CA ARG A 105 12.81 -9.85 -1.09
C ARG A 105 11.49 -9.68 -1.84
N SER A 106 11.50 -8.97 -2.96
CA SER A 106 10.28 -8.74 -3.73
C SER A 106 9.73 -10.01 -4.38
N ARG A 107 10.55 -11.06 -4.55
CA ARG A 107 10.09 -12.38 -5.02
C ARG A 107 9.08 -13.05 -4.08
N ARG A 108 9.08 -12.68 -2.79
CA ARG A 108 8.10 -13.18 -1.81
C ARG A 108 6.66 -12.77 -2.12
N HIS A 109 6.49 -11.79 -3.00
CA HIS A 109 5.19 -11.22 -3.38
C HIS A 109 4.77 -11.54 -4.80
N ILE A 110 5.66 -12.13 -5.61
CA ILE A 110 5.45 -12.37 -7.03
C ILE A 110 5.24 -13.87 -7.22
N LEU A 111 4.03 -14.25 -7.63
CA LEU A 111 3.65 -15.65 -7.82
C LEU A 111 4.60 -16.40 -8.77
N ARG A 112 5.12 -15.71 -9.79
CA ARG A 112 6.08 -16.28 -10.73
C ARG A 112 7.43 -16.64 -10.10
N ALA A 113 7.70 -16.23 -8.88
CA ALA A 113 8.86 -16.70 -8.13
C ALA A 113 8.70 -18.12 -7.56
N ALA A 114 7.50 -18.70 -7.56
CA ALA A 114 7.25 -20.09 -7.15
C ALA A 114 7.86 -21.14 -8.11
N CYS A 115 8.52 -20.71 -9.20
CA CYS A 115 8.92 -21.58 -10.31
C CYS A 115 9.92 -22.69 -9.91
N ASP A 116 9.44 -23.93 -9.92
CA ASP A 116 10.24 -25.16 -9.99
C ASP A 116 10.10 -25.81 -11.39
N GLY A 117 10.43 -25.04 -12.44
CA GLY A 117 10.22 -25.46 -13.84
C GLY A 117 8.79 -25.29 -14.38
N PHE A 118 7.82 -24.92 -13.55
CA PHE A 118 6.44 -24.59 -13.95
C PHE A 118 6.29 -23.12 -14.37
N ARG A 119 5.23 -22.81 -15.12
CA ARG A 119 4.92 -21.46 -15.59
C ARG A 119 3.70 -20.89 -14.85
N TRP A 120 3.94 -19.90 -14.01
CA TRP A 120 2.92 -19.20 -13.20
C TRP A 120 2.60 -17.80 -13.75
N PRO A 121 1.37 -17.27 -13.57
CA PRO A 121 1.02 -15.94 -14.03
C PRO A 121 1.84 -14.85 -13.33
N ASP A 122 2.02 -13.70 -13.99
CA ASP A 122 2.66 -12.53 -13.37
C ASP A 122 1.65 -11.87 -12.45
N VAL A 123 1.60 -12.33 -11.20
CA VAL A 123 0.72 -11.83 -10.15
C VAL A 123 1.56 -11.32 -9.00
N LEU A 124 1.30 -10.08 -8.57
CA LEU A 124 1.91 -9.42 -7.42
C LEU A 124 0.86 -9.23 -6.33
N PHE A 125 1.17 -9.70 -5.12
CA PHE A 125 0.37 -9.49 -3.91
C PHE A 125 1.01 -8.42 -3.03
N VAL A 126 0.26 -7.36 -2.70
CA VAL A 126 0.72 -6.29 -1.81
C VAL A 126 -0.28 -6.13 -0.66
N PRO A 127 0.02 -6.63 0.55
CA PRO A 127 -0.83 -6.42 1.70
C PRO A 127 -0.81 -4.95 2.13
N GLU A 128 -1.98 -4.40 2.44
CA GLU A 128 -2.20 -2.98 2.80
C GLU A 128 -3.06 -2.86 4.08
N GLY A 129 -2.87 -3.79 5.03
CA GLY A 129 -3.66 -3.87 6.26
C GLY A 129 -4.75 -4.93 6.12
N SER A 130 -6.02 -4.53 6.21
CA SER A 130 -7.17 -5.43 6.06
C SER A 130 -7.51 -5.80 4.61
N GLN A 131 -6.77 -5.24 3.65
CA GLN A 131 -6.96 -5.44 2.22
C GLN A 131 -5.63 -5.79 1.57
N THR A 132 -5.66 -6.66 0.56
CA THR A 132 -4.51 -7.00 -0.26
C THR A 132 -4.77 -6.58 -1.69
N ARG A 133 -3.86 -5.79 -2.24
CA ARG A 133 -3.88 -5.40 -3.65
C ARG A 133 -3.25 -6.50 -4.49
N VAL A 134 -4.00 -7.00 -5.46
CA VAL A 134 -3.57 -8.03 -6.41
C VAL A 134 -3.46 -7.40 -7.78
N VAL A 135 -2.25 -7.43 -8.33
CA VAL A 135 -1.92 -6.85 -9.64
C VAL A 135 -1.44 -7.96 -10.55
N TRP A 136 -1.95 -8.05 -11.77
CA TRP A 136 -1.47 -9.02 -12.74
C TRP A 136 -1.33 -8.46 -14.15
N MET A 137 -0.43 -9.07 -14.90
CA MET A 137 -0.02 -8.60 -16.22
C MET A 137 0.06 -9.76 -17.23
N PRO A 138 -0.26 -9.48 -18.52
CA PRO A 138 -0.13 -10.47 -19.56
C PRO A 138 1.34 -10.64 -19.96
N ASP A 139 1.66 -11.81 -20.52
CA ASP A 139 2.98 -12.08 -21.08
C ASP A 139 3.21 -11.23 -22.34
N GLY A 140 4.24 -10.37 -22.31
CA GLY A 140 4.56 -9.46 -23.41
C GLY A 140 5.46 -10.07 -24.50
N GLY A 141 5.23 -9.68 -25.77
CA GLY A 141 6.08 -10.00 -26.93
C GLY A 141 6.03 -11.48 -27.36
N PRO A 142 6.63 -11.87 -28.50
CA PRO A 142 6.89 -13.28 -28.80
C PRO A 142 7.94 -13.79 -27.81
N ASP A 143 7.54 -14.68 -26.90
CA ASP A 143 8.43 -15.29 -25.92
C ASP A 143 9.45 -16.18 -26.64
N PRO A 144 10.77 -15.95 -26.49
CA PRO A 144 11.79 -16.76 -27.14
C PRO A 144 11.83 -18.22 -26.63
N ARG A 145 11.13 -18.55 -25.53
CA ARG A 145 11.16 -19.89 -24.93
C ARG A 145 10.08 -20.84 -25.45
N GLY A 146 9.16 -20.38 -26.30
CA GLY A 146 7.98 -21.17 -26.70
C GLY A 146 7.02 -21.46 -25.52
N GLY A 147 5.83 -21.99 -25.80
CA GLY A 147 4.86 -22.42 -24.79
C GLY A 147 3.71 -21.46 -24.47
N THR A 148 2.96 -21.77 -23.42
CA THR A 148 1.71 -21.09 -23.04
C THR A 148 1.93 -19.64 -22.63
N ARG A 149 0.98 -18.74 -22.94
CA ARG A 149 1.08 -17.30 -22.65
C ARG A 149 -0.09 -16.81 -21.83
N PHE A 150 0.16 -16.08 -20.75
CA PHE A 150 -0.90 -15.43 -19.97
C PHE A 150 -1.45 -14.19 -20.67
N LEU A 151 -2.78 -14.07 -20.73
CA LEU A 151 -3.45 -13.05 -21.54
C LEU A 151 -4.06 -11.90 -20.74
N THR A 152 -4.31 -12.08 -19.44
CA THR A 152 -5.10 -11.12 -18.67
C THR A 152 -4.24 -10.06 -18.00
N ARG A 153 -4.85 -8.88 -17.81
CA ARG A 153 -4.32 -7.75 -17.06
C ARG A 153 -5.34 -7.34 -16.02
N GLY A 154 -4.88 -6.92 -14.85
CA GLY A 154 -5.74 -6.20 -13.94
C GLY A 154 -5.08 -5.73 -12.66
N ASN A 155 -5.89 -5.06 -11.86
CA ASN A 155 -5.56 -4.51 -10.56
C ASN A 155 -6.83 -4.53 -9.72
N ALA A 156 -6.86 -5.38 -8.69
CA ALA A 156 -8.02 -5.57 -7.83
C ALA A 156 -7.60 -5.52 -6.36
N VAL A 157 -8.55 -5.24 -5.49
CA VAL A 157 -8.37 -5.26 -4.04
C VAL A 157 -9.28 -6.35 -3.47
N VAL A 158 -8.71 -7.24 -2.66
CA VAL A 158 -9.42 -8.34 -1.98
C VAL A 158 -9.24 -8.19 -0.47
N GLY A 159 -10.10 -8.83 0.34
CA GLY A 159 -9.93 -8.86 1.79
C GLY A 159 -8.71 -9.69 2.18
N SER A 160 -7.84 -9.18 3.06
CA SER A 160 -6.62 -9.89 3.45
C SER A 160 -6.91 -11.19 4.19
N ASP A 161 -7.92 -11.21 5.07
CA ASP A 161 -8.31 -12.41 5.82
C ASP A 161 -8.89 -13.48 4.89
N ALA A 162 -9.77 -13.09 3.97
CA ALA A 162 -10.35 -14.00 2.97
C ALA A 162 -9.28 -14.54 2.01
N LEU A 163 -8.31 -13.71 1.62
CA LEU A 163 -7.16 -14.17 0.84
C LEU A 163 -6.31 -15.17 1.64
N ALA A 164 -6.02 -14.88 2.91
CA ALA A 164 -5.27 -15.78 3.77
C ALA A 164 -5.97 -17.14 3.90
N GLU A 165 -7.28 -17.15 4.15
CA GLU A 165 -8.09 -18.37 4.22
C GLU A 165 -8.06 -19.17 2.91
N SER A 166 -8.18 -18.49 1.77
CA SER A 166 -8.12 -19.10 0.43
C SER A 166 -6.76 -19.73 0.14
N LEU A 167 -5.67 -19.01 0.45
CA LEU A 167 -4.30 -19.52 0.30
C LEU A 167 -4.01 -20.68 1.27
N GLY A 168 -4.43 -20.58 2.53
CA GLY A 168 -4.24 -21.63 3.52
C GLY A 168 -5.01 -22.90 3.19
N SER A 169 -6.27 -22.77 2.75
CA SER A 169 -7.08 -23.91 2.31
C SER A 169 -6.48 -24.63 1.09
N PHE A 170 -5.86 -23.88 0.18
CA PHE A 170 -5.11 -24.45 -0.93
C PHE A 170 -3.91 -25.27 -0.46
N VAL A 171 -3.11 -24.73 0.48
CA VAL A 171 -1.96 -25.46 1.04
C VAL A 171 -2.42 -26.74 1.74
N ASP A 172 -3.46 -26.65 2.58
CA ASP A 172 -4.04 -27.81 3.28
C ASP A 172 -4.51 -28.89 2.30
N ALA A 173 -5.11 -28.51 1.16
CA ALA A 173 -5.54 -29.45 0.14
C ALA A 173 -4.38 -30.16 -0.57
N VAL A 174 -3.28 -29.44 -0.84
CA VAL A 174 -2.07 -30.03 -1.40
C VAL A 174 -1.43 -31.01 -0.41
N LEU A 175 -1.36 -30.65 0.88
CA LEU A 175 -0.87 -31.54 1.94
C LEU A 175 -1.73 -32.79 2.11
N GLY A 176 -3.06 -32.65 2.05
CA GLY A 176 -3.99 -33.78 2.04
C GLY A 176 -3.70 -34.72 0.87
N ARG A 177 -3.45 -34.15 -0.33
CA ARG A 177 -3.12 -34.94 -1.52
C ARG A 177 -1.78 -35.67 -1.43
N LEU A 178 -0.76 -35.06 -0.84
CA LEU A 178 0.53 -35.73 -0.58
C LEU A 178 0.34 -36.93 0.35
N THR A 179 -0.45 -36.75 1.41
CA THR A 179 -0.76 -37.80 2.38
C THR A 179 -1.52 -38.96 1.73
N GLU A 180 -2.51 -38.67 0.87
CA GLU A 180 -3.23 -39.71 0.08
C GLU A 180 -2.32 -40.53 -0.85
N ARG A 181 -1.18 -39.95 -1.25
CA ARG A 181 -0.20 -40.58 -2.15
C ARG A 181 1.02 -41.12 -1.39
N ASP A 182 0.94 -41.22 -0.07
CA ASP A 182 2.00 -41.68 0.82
C ASP A 182 3.32 -40.87 0.69
N VAL A 183 3.23 -39.59 0.30
CA VAL A 183 4.37 -38.67 0.24
C VAL A 183 4.45 -37.91 1.56
N THR A 184 5.54 -38.09 2.28
CA THR A 184 5.74 -37.56 3.65
C THR A 184 7.16 -37.03 3.86
N GLY A 185 7.35 -36.22 4.90
CA GLY A 185 8.64 -35.62 5.25
C GLY A 185 9.09 -34.52 4.30
N THR A 186 8.13 -33.78 3.73
CA THR A 186 8.41 -32.75 2.73
C THR A 186 8.67 -31.40 3.39
N PRO A 187 9.50 -30.52 2.79
CA PRO A 187 9.72 -29.17 3.32
C PRO A 187 8.43 -28.39 3.55
N LEU A 188 7.45 -28.53 2.64
CA LEU A 188 6.12 -27.93 2.79
C LEU A 188 5.40 -28.41 4.06
N GLN A 189 5.46 -29.71 4.37
CA GLN A 189 4.83 -30.26 5.57
C GLN A 189 5.45 -29.70 6.85
N GLU A 190 6.78 -29.59 6.89
CA GLU A 190 7.51 -29.04 8.03
C GLU A 190 7.17 -27.55 8.24
N GLU A 191 7.29 -26.75 7.18
CA GLU A 191 7.06 -25.30 7.21
C GLU A 191 5.61 -24.98 7.59
N TRP A 192 4.64 -25.65 6.96
CA TRP A 192 3.22 -25.41 7.25
C TRP A 192 2.85 -25.83 8.67
N THR A 193 3.42 -26.92 9.18
CA THR A 193 3.23 -27.32 10.58
C THR A 193 3.71 -26.25 11.54
N ALA A 194 4.89 -25.65 11.29
CA ALA A 194 5.41 -24.57 12.10
C ALA A 194 4.47 -23.35 12.10
N ILE A 195 4.00 -22.92 10.92
CA ILE A 195 3.06 -21.79 10.76
C ILE A 195 1.73 -22.04 11.49
N ARG A 196 1.19 -23.26 11.41
CA ARG A 196 -0.09 -23.61 12.06
C ARG A 196 0.04 -23.76 13.57
N ALA A 197 1.23 -24.04 14.08
CA ALA A 197 1.52 -24.15 15.50
C ALA A 197 1.82 -22.78 16.17
N THR A 198 2.06 -21.73 15.39
CA THR A 198 2.35 -20.38 15.86
C THR A 198 1.19 -19.80 16.70
N GLY A 199 1.48 -19.48 17.97
CA GLY A 199 0.51 -18.81 18.86
C GLY A 199 0.33 -17.32 18.52
N GLU A 200 -0.68 -16.65 19.09
CA GLU A 200 -1.01 -15.27 18.72
C GLU A 200 0.15 -14.27 18.96
N GLU A 201 0.86 -14.39 20.09
CA GLU A 201 2.00 -13.52 20.41
C GLU A 201 3.15 -13.71 19.42
N GLU A 202 3.44 -14.95 19.05
CA GLU A 202 4.45 -15.27 18.04
C GLU A 202 3.99 -14.82 16.65
N ALA A 203 2.70 -14.94 16.32
CA ALA A 203 2.15 -14.46 15.07
C ALA A 203 2.26 -12.93 14.93
N GLU A 204 2.06 -12.19 16.03
CA GLU A 204 2.29 -10.74 16.07
C GLU A 204 3.75 -10.37 15.81
N PHE A 205 4.69 -11.11 16.41
CA PHE A 205 6.11 -11.00 16.11
C PHE A 205 6.39 -11.28 14.63
N CYS A 206 5.87 -12.38 14.09
CA CYS A 206 6.08 -12.78 12.70
C CYS A 206 5.55 -11.72 11.72
N ARG A 207 4.37 -11.16 11.98
CA ARG A 207 3.81 -10.06 11.18
C ARG A 207 4.65 -8.78 11.28
N SER A 208 5.25 -8.48 12.43
CA SER A 208 6.13 -7.34 12.63
C SER A 208 7.47 -7.50 11.91
N ALA A 209 8.08 -8.69 11.98
CA ALA A 209 9.27 -9.05 11.23
C ALA A 209 9.02 -9.00 9.71
N ALA A 210 7.88 -9.53 9.24
CA ALA A 210 7.49 -9.47 7.85
C ALA A 210 7.33 -8.02 7.36
N ARG A 211 6.74 -7.12 8.16
CA ARG A 211 6.68 -5.68 7.84
C ARG A 211 8.04 -5.03 7.70
N LEU A 212 9.07 -5.58 8.35
CA LEU A 212 10.47 -5.18 8.17
C LEU A 212 11.13 -5.78 6.91
N GLY A 213 10.37 -6.54 6.12
CA GLY A 213 10.85 -7.29 4.95
C GLY A 213 11.78 -8.44 5.35
N LEU A 214 11.60 -8.99 6.55
CA LEU A 214 12.37 -10.11 7.07
C LEU A 214 11.53 -11.37 7.10
N ASP A 215 12.17 -12.50 6.81
CA ASP A 215 11.64 -13.81 7.16
C ASP A 215 11.71 -14.00 8.69
N PRO A 216 10.59 -14.33 9.36
CA PRO A 216 10.55 -14.39 10.81
C PRO A 216 11.35 -15.57 11.39
N TYR A 217 11.50 -16.67 10.67
CA TYR A 217 12.15 -17.88 11.16
C TYR A 217 13.66 -17.91 10.88
N THR A 218 14.14 -17.10 9.94
CA THR A 218 15.55 -17.12 9.50
C THR A 218 16.25 -15.77 9.58
N GLU A 219 15.62 -14.68 9.15
CA GLU A 219 16.27 -13.37 9.01
C GLU A 219 16.05 -12.43 10.21
N SER A 220 15.00 -12.68 11.00
CA SER A 220 14.58 -11.78 12.10
C SER A 220 15.43 -11.90 13.37
N ALA A 221 16.11 -13.03 13.56
CA ALA A 221 16.79 -13.38 14.82
C ALA A 221 17.74 -12.28 15.34
N PRO A 222 18.57 -11.60 14.53
CA PRO A 222 19.44 -10.53 15.01
C PRO A 222 18.70 -9.30 15.56
N TYR A 223 17.44 -9.11 15.17
CA TYR A 223 16.64 -7.93 15.47
C TYR A 223 15.49 -8.22 16.44
N ALA A 224 15.35 -9.48 16.91
CA ALA A 224 14.17 -9.92 17.64
C ALA A 224 13.87 -9.07 18.90
N ALA A 225 14.90 -8.76 19.69
CA ALA A 225 14.75 -7.94 20.89
C ALA A 225 14.29 -6.50 20.56
N ASP A 226 14.81 -5.92 19.47
CA ASP A 226 14.43 -4.58 19.04
C ASP A 226 13.01 -4.54 18.45
N ILE A 227 12.59 -5.58 17.74
CA ILE A 227 11.22 -5.74 17.23
C ILE A 227 10.24 -5.81 18.40
N VAL A 228 10.50 -6.67 19.39
CA VAL A 228 9.64 -6.82 20.58
C VAL A 228 9.59 -5.52 21.38
N ARG A 229 10.71 -4.82 21.53
CA ARG A 229 10.74 -3.50 22.20
C ARG A 229 9.85 -2.49 21.45
N ALA A 230 10.03 -2.36 20.14
CA ALA A 230 9.25 -1.42 19.33
C ALA A 230 7.74 -1.73 19.37
N ALA A 231 7.35 -3.00 19.29
CA ALA A 231 5.95 -3.42 19.36
C ALA A 231 5.30 -3.09 20.72
N ARG A 232 6.08 -3.11 21.81
CA ARG A 232 5.60 -2.76 23.15
C ARG A 232 5.54 -1.26 23.42
N GLU A 233 6.46 -0.49 22.86
CA GLU A 233 6.58 0.95 23.11
C GLU A 233 5.64 1.80 22.23
N LEU A 234 5.29 1.30 21.04
CA LEU A 234 4.47 2.04 20.08
C LEU A 234 3.01 1.58 20.12
N PRO A 235 2.03 2.50 20.06
CA PRO A 235 0.65 2.14 19.78
C PRO A 235 0.53 1.36 18.47
N GLU A 236 -0.45 0.47 18.36
CA GLU A 236 -0.60 -0.47 17.23
C GLU A 236 -0.50 0.22 15.86
N THR A 237 -1.27 1.29 15.64
CA THR A 237 -1.29 2.02 14.36
C THR A 237 0.07 2.67 14.03
N MET A 238 0.80 3.08 15.06
CA MET A 238 2.14 3.64 14.93
C MET A 238 3.16 2.56 14.64
N GLY A 239 3.08 1.41 15.34
CA GLY A 239 3.91 0.24 15.11
C GLY A 239 3.78 -0.27 13.67
N LEU A 240 2.56 -0.33 13.13
CA LEU A 240 2.30 -0.71 11.74
C LEU A 240 3.06 0.18 10.74
N ASP A 241 2.97 1.50 10.88
CA ASP A 241 3.68 2.41 9.98
C ASP A 241 5.20 2.39 10.23
N PHE A 242 5.64 2.26 11.49
CA PHE A 242 7.03 2.18 11.86
C PHE A 242 7.74 0.98 11.22
N PHE A 243 7.21 -0.24 11.42
CA PHE A 243 7.81 -1.46 10.88
C PHE A 243 7.81 -1.48 9.35
N ASN A 244 6.81 -0.89 8.69
CA ASN A 244 6.77 -0.77 7.23
C ASN A 244 7.80 0.22 6.64
N SER A 245 8.58 0.92 7.48
CA SER A 245 9.32 2.10 7.06
C SER A 245 10.78 2.15 7.49
N VAL A 246 11.11 1.44 8.57
CA VAL A 246 12.44 1.47 9.20
C VAL A 246 13.31 0.30 8.74
N ALA A 247 14.60 0.55 8.54
CA ALA A 247 15.54 -0.54 8.30
C ALA A 247 15.75 -1.35 9.60
N PRO A 248 15.84 -2.70 9.53
CA PRO A 248 15.96 -3.54 10.72
C PRO A 248 17.08 -3.15 11.69
N ASP A 249 18.25 -2.78 11.15
CA ASP A 249 19.44 -2.36 11.89
C ASP A 249 19.33 -0.95 12.51
N ARG A 250 18.21 -0.26 12.29
CA ARG A 250 17.98 1.13 12.71
C ARG A 250 16.81 1.27 13.68
N ILE A 251 16.13 0.17 14.06
CA ILE A 251 14.96 0.22 14.95
C ILE A 251 15.22 1.06 16.20
N THR A 252 16.32 0.81 16.91
CA THR A 252 16.71 1.55 18.12
C THR A 252 16.86 3.05 17.87
N ASP A 253 17.56 3.42 16.81
CA ASP A 253 17.81 4.84 16.49
C ASP A 253 16.52 5.58 16.11
N GLN A 254 15.59 4.89 15.43
CA GLN A 254 14.32 5.48 15.02
C GLN A 254 13.32 5.59 16.17
N LEU A 255 13.31 4.65 17.12
CA LEU A 255 12.56 4.81 18.37
C LEU A 255 13.04 6.03 19.16
N GLY A 256 14.36 6.17 19.34
CA GLY A 256 14.92 7.34 20.01
C GLY A 256 14.63 8.66 19.29
N TRP A 257 14.49 8.64 17.95
CA TRP A 257 14.04 9.83 17.21
C TRP A 257 12.57 10.16 17.48
N ILE A 258 11.68 9.16 17.58
CA ILE A 258 10.27 9.38 17.92
C ILE A 258 10.14 10.01 19.32
N GLU A 259 10.94 9.54 20.28
CA GLU A 259 10.98 10.12 21.63
C GLU A 259 11.39 11.59 21.61
N ARG A 260 12.49 11.94 20.93
CA ARG A 260 12.91 13.34 20.77
C ARG A 260 11.87 14.18 20.01
N ALA A 261 11.23 13.62 18.99
CA ALA A 261 10.17 14.30 18.26
C ALA A 261 8.95 14.60 19.16
N ARG A 262 8.60 13.67 20.06
CA ARG A 262 7.57 13.86 21.09
C ARG A 262 7.98 14.96 22.09
N GLU A 263 9.23 15.00 22.52
CA GLU A 263 9.76 16.06 23.39
C GLU A 263 9.67 17.44 22.71
N VAL A 264 10.04 17.53 21.44
CA VAL A 264 9.96 18.77 20.63
C VAL A 264 8.52 19.22 20.45
N ALA A 265 7.60 18.28 20.20
CA ALA A 265 6.17 18.60 20.11
C ALA A 265 5.63 19.11 21.46
N GLY A 266 6.17 18.60 22.57
CA GLY A 266 5.72 18.89 23.92
C GLY A 266 4.35 18.28 24.21
N THR A 267 3.91 18.37 25.46
CA THR A 267 2.62 17.83 25.91
C THR A 267 1.66 18.96 26.24
N ALA A 268 0.41 18.86 25.79
CA ALA A 268 -0.62 19.78 26.22
C ALA A 268 -0.86 19.67 27.75
N PRO A 269 -1.17 20.79 28.43
CA PRO A 269 -1.62 20.74 29.81
C PRO A 269 -2.88 19.87 29.96
N ALA A 270 -2.96 19.08 31.04
CA ALA A 270 -4.12 18.24 31.31
C ALA A 270 -5.42 19.07 31.33
N GLY A 271 -6.44 18.62 30.60
CA GLY A 271 -7.73 19.31 30.49
C GLY A 271 -7.77 20.45 29.49
N ARG A 272 -6.71 20.66 28.69
CA ARG A 272 -6.77 21.56 27.53
C ARG A 272 -7.87 21.05 26.57
N PRO A 273 -8.82 21.90 26.16
CA PRO A 273 -9.79 21.51 25.14
C PRO A 273 -9.07 21.31 23.80
N ALA A 274 -9.54 20.32 23.03
CA ALA A 274 -9.05 20.07 21.68
C ALA A 274 -9.10 21.36 20.84
N ASP A 275 -8.16 21.49 19.90
CA ASP A 275 -8.13 22.62 18.98
C ASP A 275 -9.49 22.76 18.28
N ALA A 276 -10.14 23.91 18.47
CA ALA A 276 -11.51 24.13 18.01
C ALA A 276 -11.63 24.07 16.48
N THR A 277 -10.59 24.48 15.75
CA THR A 277 -10.55 24.44 14.30
C THR A 277 -10.46 23.00 13.81
N VAL A 278 -9.52 22.22 14.36
CA VAL A 278 -9.38 20.80 14.01
C VAL A 278 -10.63 20.01 14.42
N ALA A 279 -11.21 20.30 15.59
CA ALA A 279 -12.45 19.67 16.04
C ALA A 279 -13.62 19.96 15.08
N ALA A 280 -13.78 21.20 14.63
CA ALA A 280 -14.81 21.58 13.67
C ALA A 280 -14.62 20.90 12.30
N LEU A 281 -13.38 20.85 11.80
CA LEU A 281 -13.06 20.17 10.55
C LEU A 281 -13.29 18.65 10.65
N ARG A 282 -12.90 18.01 11.76
CA ARG A 282 -13.19 16.60 12.03
C ARG A 282 -14.69 16.32 12.01
N ALA A 283 -15.49 17.19 12.60
CA ALA A 283 -16.95 17.07 12.58
C ALA A 283 -17.52 17.22 11.16
N ALA A 284 -17.00 18.16 10.36
CA ALA A 284 -17.41 18.36 8.96
C ALA A 284 -17.05 17.19 8.03
N CYS A 285 -16.10 16.34 8.45
CA CYS A 285 -15.60 15.20 7.69
C CYS A 285 -15.94 13.84 8.32
N ALA A 286 -16.83 13.82 9.31
CA ALA A 286 -17.06 12.63 10.15
C ALA A 286 -17.60 11.43 9.36
N ASP A 287 -18.45 11.67 8.37
CA ASP A 287 -19.01 10.67 7.45
C ASP A 287 -17.95 10.09 6.51
N VAL A 288 -17.03 10.90 5.97
CA VAL A 288 -15.88 10.40 5.17
C VAL A 288 -14.98 9.50 6.02
N ARG A 289 -14.80 9.86 7.29
CA ARG A 289 -14.04 9.05 8.24
C ARG A 289 -14.73 7.72 8.51
N GLN A 290 -16.04 7.73 8.80
CA GLN A 290 -16.82 6.49 8.98
C GLN A 290 -16.72 5.58 7.76
N ALA A 291 -16.92 6.17 6.58
CA ALA A 291 -16.80 5.54 5.27
C ALA A 291 -15.50 4.74 5.02
N PHE A 292 -14.38 5.12 5.64
CA PHE A 292 -13.12 4.41 5.47
C PHE A 292 -13.02 3.14 6.32
N TYR A 293 -13.57 3.20 7.53
CA TYR A 293 -13.61 2.07 8.45
C TYR A 293 -14.78 1.13 8.16
N ASP A 294 -15.70 1.51 7.27
CA ASP A 294 -16.78 0.64 6.82
C ASP A 294 -16.24 -0.63 6.13
N PRO A 295 -16.58 -1.82 6.64
CA PRO A 295 -16.18 -3.08 6.03
C PRO A 295 -16.73 -3.22 4.60
N GLY A 296 -15.89 -3.70 3.67
CA GLY A 296 -16.30 -4.03 2.31
C GLY A 296 -16.16 -2.93 1.25
N ARG A 297 -15.83 -1.68 1.63
CA ARG A 297 -15.70 -0.60 0.62
C ARG A 297 -14.48 -0.82 -0.30
N LEU A 298 -14.77 -0.88 -1.60
CA LEU A 298 -13.81 -1.09 -2.70
C LEU A 298 -13.13 0.19 -3.21
N GLU A 299 -13.50 1.34 -2.68
CA GLU A 299 -12.96 2.59 -3.19
C GLU A 299 -11.49 2.74 -2.84
N ASN A 300 -10.71 3.13 -3.84
CA ASN A 300 -9.31 3.42 -3.65
C ASN A 300 -9.15 4.50 -2.55
N PRO A 301 -8.27 4.28 -1.55
CA PRO A 301 -8.15 5.17 -0.39
C PRO A 301 -7.81 6.63 -0.75
N TRP A 302 -7.15 6.86 -1.89
CA TRP A 302 -6.87 8.21 -2.38
C TRP A 302 -8.14 8.96 -2.83
N HIS A 303 -9.21 8.29 -3.27
CA HIS A 303 -10.49 8.95 -3.58
C HIS A 303 -11.14 9.55 -2.34
N LEU A 304 -11.11 8.85 -1.21
CA LEU A 304 -11.53 9.39 0.08
C LEU A 304 -10.66 10.58 0.49
N GLY A 305 -9.36 10.51 0.19
CA GLY A 305 -8.46 11.65 0.34
C GLY A 305 -8.90 12.87 -0.47
N TYR A 306 -9.29 12.68 -1.73
CA TYR A 306 -9.80 13.77 -2.59
C TYR A 306 -11.09 14.38 -2.04
N GLU A 307 -12.05 13.54 -1.64
CA GLU A 307 -13.30 13.99 -1.03
C GLU A 307 -13.05 14.82 0.24
N LEU A 308 -12.14 14.33 1.10
CA LEU A 308 -11.73 15.03 2.31
C LEU A 308 -11.10 16.39 1.99
N ALA A 309 -10.26 16.47 0.95
CA ALA A 309 -9.63 17.72 0.52
C ALA A 309 -10.66 18.76 0.05
N HIS A 310 -11.63 18.35 -0.78
CA HIS A 310 -12.70 19.25 -1.23
C HIS A 310 -13.52 19.80 -0.05
N ARG A 311 -13.81 18.97 0.95
CA ARG A 311 -14.52 19.41 2.17
C ARG A 311 -13.72 20.42 2.97
N VAL A 312 -12.42 20.20 3.14
CA VAL A 312 -11.53 21.13 3.84
C VAL A 312 -11.45 22.47 3.10
N ARG A 313 -11.31 22.46 1.77
CA ARG A 313 -11.31 23.68 0.95
C ARG A 313 -12.64 24.43 1.03
N ALA A 314 -13.76 23.72 0.92
CA ALA A 314 -15.10 24.29 1.04
C ALA A 314 -15.34 24.90 2.42
N TRP A 315 -14.91 24.22 3.49
CA TRP A 315 -14.96 24.72 4.85
C TRP A 315 -14.14 26.01 5.02
N ALA A 316 -12.94 26.06 4.43
CA ALA A 316 -12.08 27.25 4.47
C ALA A 316 -12.55 28.37 3.52
N GLY A 317 -13.50 28.09 2.60
CA GLY A 317 -13.96 29.02 1.58
C GLY A 317 -12.89 29.34 0.52
N VAL A 318 -12.02 28.38 0.21
CA VAL A 318 -10.92 28.54 -0.77
C VAL A 318 -11.32 27.86 -2.10
N PRO A 319 -11.56 28.62 -3.18
CA PRO A 319 -11.91 28.08 -4.50
C PRO A 319 -10.81 27.18 -5.07
N ASP A 320 -11.12 26.18 -5.89
CA ASP A 320 -10.12 25.21 -6.40
C ASP A 320 -8.95 25.82 -7.15
N THR A 321 -9.11 27.03 -7.69
CA THR A 321 -8.07 27.77 -8.44
C THR A 321 -7.07 28.49 -7.56
N ASP A 322 -7.34 28.59 -6.26
CA ASP A 322 -6.59 29.44 -5.35
C ASP A 322 -5.63 28.60 -4.50
N ARG A 323 -4.53 29.21 -4.04
CA ARG A 323 -3.59 28.59 -3.12
C ARG A 323 -4.25 28.32 -1.76
N PHE A 324 -4.03 27.13 -1.19
CA PHE A 324 -4.46 26.77 0.17
C PHE A 324 -3.29 26.86 1.16
N GLU A 325 -3.44 27.64 2.23
CA GLU A 325 -2.40 27.78 3.26
C GLU A 325 -2.59 26.76 4.40
N THR A 326 -1.59 25.91 4.59
CA THR A 326 -1.57 24.82 5.58
C THR A 326 -0.92 25.20 6.90
N ASP A 327 -0.03 26.19 6.88
CA ASP A 327 0.78 26.64 8.02
C ASP A 327 -0.04 27.35 9.11
N THR A 328 -1.25 27.78 8.78
CA THR A 328 -2.19 28.38 9.73
C THR A 328 -2.93 27.35 10.60
N LEU A 329 -2.88 26.06 10.22
CA LEU A 329 -3.67 24.98 10.86
C LEU A 329 -2.84 24.06 11.75
N LEU A 330 -1.51 24.20 11.73
CA LEU A 330 -0.59 23.37 12.50
C LEU A 330 0.74 24.08 12.73
N THR A 331 1.49 23.61 13.72
CA THR A 331 2.87 24.04 13.94
C THR A 331 3.85 23.01 13.37
N TYR A 332 4.89 23.50 12.70
CA TYR A 332 5.93 22.67 12.11
C TYR A 332 7.26 22.85 12.84
N TYR A 333 7.86 21.75 13.25
CA TYR A 333 9.24 21.70 13.77
C TYR A 333 10.11 20.77 12.93
N THR A 334 11.41 20.89 13.10
CA THR A 334 12.38 19.95 12.54
C THR A 334 13.31 19.49 13.64
N GLU A 335 13.35 18.17 13.85
CA GLU A 335 14.29 17.52 14.74
C GLU A 335 15.28 16.72 13.88
N GLN A 336 16.45 17.30 13.65
CA GLN A 336 17.45 16.72 12.76
C GLN A 336 18.18 15.58 13.46
N THR A 337 18.21 14.42 12.83
CA THR A 337 19.07 13.30 13.22
C THR A 337 20.18 13.11 12.18
N PRO A 338 21.40 12.73 12.60
CA PRO A 338 22.51 12.46 11.67
C PRO A 338 22.18 11.36 10.64
N TYR A 339 21.22 10.49 10.95
CA TYR A 339 20.72 9.48 10.04
C TYR A 339 19.24 9.23 10.30
N ILE A 340 18.40 9.37 9.26
CA ILE A 340 17.04 8.85 9.26
C ILE A 340 16.82 7.94 8.07
N ASP A 341 16.16 6.82 8.31
CA ASP A 341 15.57 6.03 7.25
C ASP A 341 14.67 6.91 6.39
N ARG A 342 14.87 6.85 5.07
CA ARG A 342 14.03 7.61 4.13
C ARG A 342 12.56 7.21 4.21
N GLY A 343 12.26 6.06 4.80
CA GLY A 343 10.91 5.59 5.06
C GLY A 343 10.19 6.34 6.17
N LEU A 344 10.88 6.83 7.21
CA LEU A 344 10.27 7.56 8.32
C LEU A 344 10.36 9.08 8.09
N VAL A 345 9.23 9.71 7.82
CA VAL A 345 9.20 11.08 7.28
C VAL A 345 8.95 12.12 8.36
N ALA A 346 7.94 11.90 9.20
CA ALA A 346 7.59 12.82 10.29
C ALA A 346 6.78 12.12 11.39
N TYR A 347 6.78 12.73 12.56
CA TYR A 347 5.89 12.44 13.67
C TYR A 347 4.86 13.56 13.75
N GLY A 348 3.61 13.23 14.06
CA GLY A 348 2.56 14.20 14.27
C GLY A 348 1.82 13.94 15.58
N SER A 349 1.37 15.00 16.22
CA SER A 349 0.57 14.94 17.44
C SER A 349 -0.53 16.01 17.42
N ARG A 350 -1.78 15.60 17.69
CA ARG A 350 -2.91 16.52 17.78
C ARG A 350 -2.97 17.30 19.10
N ASP A 351 -2.46 16.70 20.17
CA ASP A 351 -2.55 17.25 21.53
C ASP A 351 -1.17 17.67 22.07
N ALA A 352 -0.34 18.17 21.17
CA ALA A 352 0.96 18.72 21.52
C ALA A 352 0.84 20.08 22.21
N GLY A 353 1.93 20.53 22.83
CA GLY A 353 1.98 21.76 23.63
C GLY A 353 1.33 22.99 22.98
N PRO A 354 1.65 23.35 21.71
CA PRO A 354 1.02 24.49 21.04
C PRO A 354 -0.33 24.16 20.38
N GLY A 355 -0.72 22.90 20.25
CA GLY A 355 -1.87 22.42 19.45
C GLY A 355 -1.41 21.33 18.46
N PRO A 356 -2.03 21.21 17.28
CA PRO A 356 -1.57 20.26 16.25
C PRO A 356 -0.14 20.55 15.81
N VAL A 357 0.75 19.56 15.93
CA VAL A 357 2.17 19.66 15.62
C VAL A 357 2.61 18.56 14.66
N VAL A 358 3.46 18.92 13.70
CA VAL A 358 4.26 17.97 12.93
C VAL A 358 5.75 18.25 13.18
N VAL A 359 6.50 17.18 13.46
CA VAL A 359 7.95 17.22 13.62
C VAL A 359 8.57 16.39 12.50
N SER A 360 9.27 17.06 11.60
CA SER A 360 9.97 16.38 10.51
C SER A 360 11.34 15.87 10.95
N SER A 361 11.79 14.80 10.31
CA SER A 361 13.14 14.25 10.53
C SER A 361 14.26 14.99 9.82
N ARG A 362 13.90 15.86 8.88
CA ARG A 362 14.82 16.64 8.05
C ARG A 362 14.23 17.99 7.71
N ARG A 363 15.11 18.93 7.37
CA ARG A 363 14.70 20.22 6.84
C ARG A 363 14.19 20.05 5.42
N TYR A 364 13.00 20.56 5.17
CA TYR A 364 12.41 20.63 3.84
C TYR A 364 12.44 22.08 3.34
N THR A 365 12.58 22.24 2.02
CA THR A 365 12.22 23.50 1.34
C THR A 365 10.71 23.69 1.38
N GLU A 366 10.21 24.89 1.05
CA GLU A 366 8.79 25.26 1.22
C GLU A 366 7.84 24.27 0.52
N ARG A 367 8.04 23.97 -0.76
CA ARG A 367 7.11 23.12 -1.54
C ARG A 367 6.97 21.69 -0.97
N PRO A 368 8.05 20.93 -0.70
CA PRO A 368 7.93 19.63 -0.03
C PRO A 368 7.41 19.72 1.41
N ARG A 369 7.73 20.80 2.13
CA ARG A 369 7.20 21.04 3.47
C ARG A 369 5.68 21.15 3.43
N ARG A 370 5.12 21.95 2.52
CA ARG A 370 3.66 22.09 2.37
C ARG A 370 2.98 20.77 2.07
N PHE A 371 3.59 19.92 1.24
CA PHE A 371 3.07 18.57 0.99
C PHE A 371 3.07 17.70 2.27
N LEU A 372 4.11 17.80 3.10
CA LEU A 372 4.17 17.10 4.38
C LEU A 372 3.12 17.64 5.38
N GLU A 373 2.95 18.95 5.46
CA GLU A 373 1.95 19.61 6.31
C GLU A 373 0.51 19.23 5.89
N ALA A 374 0.23 19.19 4.58
CA ALA A 374 -1.05 18.72 4.07
C ALA A 374 -1.31 17.24 4.43
N ARG A 375 -0.29 16.38 4.35
CA ARG A 375 -0.42 14.99 4.84
C ARG A 375 -0.69 14.94 6.34
N ALA A 376 0.00 15.74 7.14
CA ALA A 376 -0.22 15.82 8.59
C ALA A 376 -1.64 16.28 8.92
N LEU A 377 -2.14 17.30 8.23
CA LEU A 377 -3.52 17.77 8.36
C LEU A 377 -4.51 16.63 8.10
N CYS A 378 -4.28 15.81 7.08
CA CYS A 378 -5.11 14.64 6.84
C CYS A 378 -5.22 13.73 8.08
N HIS A 379 -4.07 13.35 8.66
CA HIS A 379 -4.02 12.51 9.85
C HIS A 379 -4.70 13.18 11.06
N PHE A 380 -4.52 14.50 11.26
CA PHE A 380 -5.22 15.23 12.31
C PHE A 380 -6.74 15.15 12.16
N LEU A 381 -7.25 15.14 10.93
CA LEU A 381 -8.67 15.05 10.63
C LEU A 381 -9.22 13.62 10.68
N PHE A 382 -8.36 12.63 10.47
CA PHE A 382 -8.79 11.30 10.12
C PHE A 382 -8.49 10.23 11.17
N ASP A 383 -7.29 10.27 11.76
CA ASP A 383 -6.83 9.20 12.63
C ASP A 383 -7.62 9.20 13.94
N ALA A 384 -7.76 8.02 14.55
CA ALA A 384 -8.35 7.89 15.88
C ALA A 384 -7.36 8.37 16.94
N ASP A 385 -6.12 7.90 16.84
CA ASP A 385 -5.03 8.23 17.74
C ASP A 385 -4.63 9.71 17.65
N GLU A 386 -4.12 10.24 18.76
CA GLU A 386 -3.60 11.60 18.84
C GLU A 386 -2.25 11.74 18.18
N ASP A 387 -1.42 10.70 18.32
CA ASP A 387 -0.11 10.61 17.73
C ASP A 387 -0.10 9.69 16.52
N PHE A 388 0.70 10.04 15.50
CA PHE A 388 0.83 9.24 14.29
C PHE A 388 2.20 9.45 13.65
N LEU A 389 2.52 8.56 12.70
CA LEU A 389 3.70 8.68 11.85
C LEU A 389 3.27 8.95 10.42
N ILE A 390 4.06 9.78 9.75
CA ILE A 390 4.02 9.95 8.31
C ILE A 390 5.19 9.18 7.75
N VAL A 391 4.91 8.26 6.83
CA VAL A 391 5.90 7.35 6.30
C VAL A 391 5.87 7.24 4.77
N ALA A 392 6.93 6.71 4.18
CA ALA A 392 7.04 6.51 2.73
C ALA A 392 6.30 5.26 2.24
N SER A 393 5.90 4.35 3.13
CA SER A 393 5.14 3.16 2.77
C SER A 393 3.79 3.51 2.13
N HIS A 394 3.27 2.56 1.36
CA HIS A 394 2.02 2.67 0.60
C HIS A 394 0.87 1.94 1.31
N THR A 395 0.79 2.07 2.63
CA THR A 395 -0.36 1.56 3.40
C THR A 395 -1.62 2.35 3.04
N ARG A 396 -2.80 1.77 3.27
CA ARG A 396 -4.10 2.38 2.97
C ARG A 396 -4.24 3.80 3.56
N ARG A 397 -3.83 3.98 4.82
CA ARG A 397 -3.79 5.28 5.52
C ARG A 397 -2.89 6.29 4.80
N GLN A 398 -1.70 5.86 4.40
CA GLN A 398 -0.71 6.71 3.75
C GLN A 398 -1.08 7.01 2.29
N HIS A 399 -1.84 6.14 1.62
CA HIS A 399 -2.46 6.44 0.32
C HIS A 399 -3.56 7.50 0.43
N LEU A 400 -4.41 7.41 1.45
CA LEU A 400 -5.43 8.42 1.72
C LEU A 400 -4.80 9.79 1.97
N ALA A 401 -3.79 9.86 2.85
CA ALA A 401 -3.08 11.11 3.16
C ALA A 401 -2.39 11.73 1.93
N ARG A 402 -1.82 10.91 1.04
CA ARG A 402 -1.24 11.39 -0.23
C ARG A 402 -2.31 11.93 -1.18
N GLY A 403 -3.41 11.20 -1.36
CA GLY A 403 -4.54 11.66 -2.18
C GLY A 403 -5.07 13.00 -1.68
N PHE A 404 -5.30 13.11 -0.37
CA PHE A 404 -5.69 14.36 0.29
C PHE A 404 -4.71 15.49 0.02
N ALA A 405 -3.40 15.27 0.21
CA ALA A 405 -2.40 16.32 0.03
C ALA A 405 -2.29 16.79 -1.44
N LEU A 406 -2.40 15.88 -2.41
CA LEU A 406 -2.43 16.23 -3.83
C LEU A 406 -3.61 17.14 -4.15
N GLU A 407 -4.82 16.74 -3.77
CA GLU A 407 -6.05 17.48 -4.08
C GLU A 407 -6.22 18.75 -3.25
N LEU A 408 -5.70 18.78 -2.02
CA LEU A 408 -5.75 19.98 -1.18
C LEU A 408 -4.85 21.08 -1.76
N LEU A 409 -3.64 20.73 -2.21
CA LEU A 409 -2.64 21.70 -2.64
C LEU A 409 -2.78 22.12 -4.10
N ALA A 410 -3.11 21.19 -4.99
CA ALA A 410 -3.33 21.47 -6.41
C ALA A 410 -4.56 20.66 -6.88
N PRO A 411 -5.78 21.18 -6.70
CA PRO A 411 -7.00 20.48 -7.06
C PRO A 411 -7.05 20.18 -8.56
N ALA A 412 -7.44 18.96 -8.95
CA ALA A 412 -7.48 18.58 -10.36
C ALA A 412 -8.44 19.47 -11.17
N GLN A 413 -9.56 19.87 -10.55
CA GLN A 413 -10.52 20.78 -11.15
C GLN A 413 -9.94 22.20 -11.35
N GLY A 414 -9.13 22.67 -10.41
CA GLY A 414 -8.44 23.95 -10.52
C GLY A 414 -7.39 23.93 -11.65
N ILE A 415 -6.58 22.86 -11.72
CA ILE A 415 -5.59 22.64 -12.79
C ILE A 415 -6.27 22.65 -14.17
N ALA A 416 -7.36 21.90 -14.34
CA ALA A 416 -8.10 21.85 -15.60
C ALA A 416 -8.64 23.23 -16.03
N ARG A 417 -9.11 24.05 -15.07
CA ARG A 417 -9.56 25.42 -15.34
C ARG A 417 -8.39 26.34 -15.75
N LEU A 418 -7.25 26.23 -15.09
CA LEU A 418 -6.06 27.04 -15.40
C LEU A 418 -5.48 26.71 -16.78
N LEU A 419 -5.49 25.44 -17.17
CA LEU A 419 -5.09 25.02 -18.52
C LEU A 419 -6.06 25.53 -19.60
N GLY A 420 -7.34 25.70 -19.26
CA GLY A 420 -8.41 26.14 -20.18
C GLY A 420 -8.81 25.10 -21.23
N ARG A 421 -7.85 24.39 -21.82
CA ARG A 421 -8.02 23.25 -22.75
C ARG A 421 -7.18 22.06 -22.30
N PRO A 422 -7.65 21.28 -21.31
CA PRO A 422 -6.91 20.13 -20.78
C PRO A 422 -6.73 18.99 -21.81
N ASP A 423 -7.51 18.98 -22.90
CA ASP A 423 -7.38 18.09 -24.05
C ASP A 423 -6.25 18.50 -25.03
N GLY A 424 -5.62 19.66 -24.80
CA GLY A 424 -4.52 20.19 -25.59
C GLY A 424 -3.14 19.67 -25.19
N LEU A 425 -2.11 20.16 -25.87
CA LEU A 425 -0.72 19.92 -25.49
C LEU A 425 -0.42 20.63 -24.17
N VAL A 426 -0.13 19.87 -23.11
CA VAL A 426 0.37 20.39 -21.84
C VAL A 426 1.89 20.42 -21.88
N THR A 427 2.49 21.59 -21.69
CA THR A 427 3.95 21.78 -21.71
C THR A 427 4.53 21.74 -20.31
N ALA A 428 5.85 21.59 -20.20
CA ALA A 428 6.55 21.69 -18.92
C ALA A 428 6.43 23.10 -18.31
N GLU A 429 6.36 24.15 -19.15
CA GLU A 429 6.16 25.55 -18.70
C GLU A 429 4.78 25.72 -18.04
N ASP A 430 3.74 25.09 -18.60
CA ASP A 430 2.40 25.09 -17.99
C ASP A 430 2.42 24.44 -16.60
N VAL A 431 3.11 23.30 -16.47
CA VAL A 431 3.26 22.58 -15.19
C VAL A 431 4.00 23.44 -14.17
N GLU A 432 5.08 24.11 -14.58
CA GLU A 432 5.86 24.99 -13.70
C GLU A 432 5.05 26.19 -13.22
N GLN A 433 4.33 26.86 -14.13
CA GLN A 433 3.49 28.01 -13.79
C GLN A 433 2.35 27.62 -12.84
N ILE A 434 1.63 26.52 -13.14
CA ILE A 434 0.55 26.04 -12.27
C ILE A 434 1.09 25.63 -10.90
N ALA A 435 2.26 24.98 -10.84
CA ALA A 435 2.90 24.64 -9.58
C ALA A 435 3.28 25.90 -8.77
N GLU A 436 3.71 26.97 -9.44
CA GLU A 436 3.98 28.25 -8.80
C GLU A 436 2.71 28.93 -8.27
N ASP A 437 1.63 28.97 -9.06
CA ASP A 437 0.34 29.56 -8.68
C ASP A 437 -0.25 28.88 -7.42
N TYR A 438 -0.15 27.55 -7.34
CA TYR A 438 -0.55 26.80 -6.14
C TYR A 438 0.52 26.79 -5.03
N GLY A 439 1.75 27.21 -5.34
CA GLY A 439 2.95 27.05 -4.51
C GLY A 439 3.28 25.60 -4.16
N ALA A 440 2.89 24.65 -5.01
CA ALA A 440 3.14 23.22 -4.88
C ALA A 440 4.41 22.80 -5.65
N GLY A 441 4.85 21.55 -5.49
CA GLY A 441 5.89 20.97 -6.34
C GLY A 441 5.34 20.57 -7.71
N THR A 442 6.15 20.63 -8.77
CA THR A 442 5.75 20.21 -10.13
C THR A 442 5.22 18.77 -10.14
N ILE A 443 5.86 17.87 -9.39
CA ILE A 443 5.43 16.47 -9.25
C ILE A 443 3.99 16.31 -8.73
N VAL A 444 3.49 17.27 -7.93
CA VAL A 444 2.10 17.26 -7.45
C VAL A 444 1.14 17.53 -8.62
N VAL A 445 1.48 18.50 -9.46
CA VAL A 445 0.70 18.88 -10.65
C VAL A 445 0.76 17.77 -11.69
N GLU A 446 1.94 17.23 -11.98
CA GLU A 446 2.14 16.08 -12.89
C GLU A 446 1.29 14.88 -12.46
N HIS A 447 1.31 14.52 -11.18
CA HIS A 447 0.48 13.43 -10.68
C HIS A 447 -1.02 13.71 -10.81
N GLN A 448 -1.48 14.94 -10.64
CA GLN A 448 -2.88 15.28 -10.84
C GLN A 448 -3.28 15.25 -12.31
N LEU A 449 -2.38 15.67 -13.21
CA LEU A 449 -2.57 15.57 -14.64
C LEU A 449 -2.74 14.11 -15.06
N ASP A 450 -1.76 13.27 -14.72
CA ASP A 450 -1.73 11.85 -15.11
C ASP A 450 -2.91 11.07 -14.54
N ASN A 451 -3.27 11.31 -13.28
CA ASN A 451 -4.26 10.48 -12.58
C ASN A 451 -5.69 10.97 -12.77
N ARG A 452 -5.94 12.25 -13.08
CA ARG A 452 -7.29 12.84 -13.02
C ARG A 452 -7.67 13.75 -14.19
N VAL A 453 -6.73 14.47 -14.80
CA VAL A 453 -7.05 15.44 -15.87
C VAL A 453 -6.92 14.80 -17.25
N LEU A 454 -5.86 14.00 -17.46
CA LEU A 454 -5.53 13.35 -18.74
C LEU A 454 -5.91 11.87 -18.77
N ALA A 455 -6.31 11.29 -17.63
CA ALA A 455 -6.68 9.88 -17.54
C ALA A 455 -7.93 9.58 -18.39
N GLN A 456 -7.76 8.82 -19.47
CA GLN A 456 -8.87 8.38 -20.34
C GLN A 456 -9.83 7.40 -19.64
N ASP A 457 -9.39 6.76 -18.55
CA ASP A 457 -10.17 5.77 -17.78
C ASP A 457 -11.09 6.40 -16.71
N PHE A 458 -11.09 7.72 -16.54
CA PHE A 458 -11.88 8.42 -15.52
C PHE A 458 -12.56 9.68 -16.10
N PRO A 459 -13.81 9.58 -16.60
CA PRO A 459 -14.51 10.78 -17.05
C PRO A 459 -14.72 11.73 -15.88
N PHE A 460 -14.19 12.95 -16.02
CA PHE A 460 -14.41 14.07 -15.12
C PHE A 460 -15.89 14.46 -15.13
N GLU A 461 -16.60 14.27 -14.01
CA GLU A 461 -17.90 14.88 -13.76
C GLU A 461 -17.78 15.92 -12.63
N PRO A 462 -18.17 17.19 -12.86
CA PRO A 462 -18.08 18.23 -11.85
C PRO A 462 -19.13 18.03 -10.75
N ALA A 463 -18.68 17.74 -9.53
CA ALA A 463 -19.55 17.82 -8.36
C ALA A 463 -19.98 19.27 -8.13
N THR A 464 -21.30 19.50 -7.97
CA THR A 464 -21.83 20.83 -7.65
C THR A 464 -21.71 21.05 -6.13
N PRO A 465 -20.91 22.02 -5.64
CA PRO A 465 -20.78 22.23 -4.21
C PRO A 465 -22.06 22.83 -3.63
N SER A 466 -22.65 22.17 -2.63
CA SER A 466 -23.70 22.75 -1.80
C SER A 466 -23.05 23.64 -0.73
N VAL A 467 -23.09 24.95 -0.93
CA VAL A 467 -22.51 25.92 0.00
C VAL A 467 -23.49 26.15 1.16
N ARG A 468 -23.12 25.72 2.37
CA ARG A 468 -23.70 26.26 3.61
C ARG A 468 -22.71 27.25 4.22
N HIS A 469 -23.13 28.50 4.35
CA HIS A 469 -22.34 29.57 4.96
C HIS A 469 -22.10 29.30 6.45
N LEU A 470 -20.85 29.09 6.83
CA LEU A 470 -20.37 29.20 8.22
C LEU A 470 -18.98 29.88 8.25
N THR A 471 -18.61 30.30 9.46
CA THR A 471 -17.74 31.41 9.87
C THR A 471 -16.37 31.55 9.19
N ARG A 472 -15.95 32.80 8.95
CA ARG A 472 -14.78 33.22 8.17
C ARG A 472 -13.44 32.68 8.69
N TYR A 473 -12.69 32.05 7.79
CA TYR A 473 -11.26 31.76 7.90
C TYR A 473 -10.44 33.07 8.02
N PRO A 474 -9.44 33.15 8.92
CA PRO A 474 -8.59 34.33 9.03
C PRO A 474 -7.67 34.42 7.82
N ARG A 475 -7.92 35.41 6.95
CA ARG A 475 -7.00 35.77 5.87
C ARG A 475 -5.79 36.45 6.49
N GLY A 476 -4.60 35.86 6.32
CA GLY A 476 -3.34 36.52 6.65
C GLY A 476 -3.25 37.86 5.91
N ALA A 477 -2.92 38.92 6.64
CA ALA A 477 -2.71 40.23 6.05
C ALA A 477 -1.46 40.18 5.15
N THR A 478 -1.65 40.45 3.86
CA THR A 478 -0.57 40.77 2.94
C THR A 478 0.11 42.05 3.41
N GLY A 479 1.36 41.93 3.86
CA GLY A 479 2.30 43.03 4.01
C GLY A 479 3.35 42.95 2.92
#